data_AF-A0A318IPP3-F1
#
_entry.id   AF-A0A318IPP3-F1
#
_cell.length_a   1.000
_cell.length_b   1.000
_cell.length_c   1.000
_cell.angle_alpha   90.00
_cell.angle_beta   90.00
_cell.angle_gamma   90.00
#
_symmetry.space_group_name_H-M   'P 1'
#
loop_
_entity.id
_entity.type
_entity.pdbx_description
1 polymer ?
#
loop_
_entity_poly.entity_id
_entity_poly.type
_entity_poly.pdbx_seq_one_letter_code
_entity_poly.pdbx_strand_id
1 'polypeptide(L)'
;MTPLQIIQNLDVLTNAIEVAVARADWSEAVRAAEARSTFVMTLAPDQPDEVRAAIGRMQETDIRISIVARETLVALVTEGWIARCGARLPTHALAAKPMSPGADAVASRNPSFPA
;
A
#
# COMPACT_ATOMS: atom_id res chain seq x y z
N MET A 1 -21.80 -26.65 -16.32
CA MET A 1 -20.74 -27.16 -15.42
C MET A 1 -21.38 -28.08 -14.41
N THR A 2 -20.67 -29.10 -13.95
CA THR A 2 -21.10 -29.91 -12.81
C THR A 2 -20.87 -29.16 -11.50
N PRO A 3 -21.58 -29.50 -10.41
CA PRO A 3 -21.34 -28.91 -9.08
C PRO A 3 -19.88 -29.03 -8.64
N LEU A 4 -19.27 -30.20 -8.88
CA LEU A 4 -17.85 -30.44 -8.59
C LEU A 4 -16.93 -29.46 -9.34
N GLN A 5 -17.18 -29.22 -10.63
CA GLN A 5 -16.41 -28.26 -11.42
C GLN A 5 -16.56 -26.83 -10.87
N ILE A 6 -17.75 -26.47 -10.39
CA ILE A 6 -18.00 -25.14 -9.82
C ILE A 6 -17.17 -24.96 -8.54
N ILE A 7 -17.24 -25.95 -7.64
CA ILE A 7 -16.49 -25.93 -6.38
C ILE A 7 -14.99 -25.84 -6.64
N GLN A 8 -14.46 -26.65 -7.55
CA GLN A 8 -13.03 -26.62 -7.91
C GLN A 8 -12.60 -25.26 -8.46
N ASN A 9 -13.42 -24.63 -9.31
CA ASN A 9 -13.11 -23.29 -9.83
C ASN A 9 -13.14 -22.22 -8.71
N LEU A 10 -14.10 -22.29 -7.79
CA LEU A 10 -14.15 -21.39 -6.63
C LEU A 10 -12.92 -21.56 -5.75
N ASP A 11 -12.52 -22.79 -5.47
CA ASP A 11 -11.36 -23.10 -4.62
C ASP A 11 -10.07 -22.61 -5.28
N VAL A 12 -9.87 -22.87 -6.58
CA VAL A 12 -8.68 -22.41 -7.32
C VAL A 12 -8.58 -20.89 -7.32
N LEU A 13 -9.68 -20.19 -7.64
CA LEU A 13 -9.68 -18.72 -7.70
C LEU A 13 -9.52 -18.10 -6.31
N THR A 14 -10.10 -18.69 -5.28
CA THR A 14 -9.93 -18.23 -3.89
C THR A 14 -8.49 -18.40 -3.43
N ASN A 15 -7.89 -19.56 -3.68
CA ASN A 15 -6.48 -19.81 -3.35
C ASN A 15 -5.52 -18.88 -4.11
N ALA A 16 -5.83 -18.54 -5.37
CA ALA A 16 -5.03 -17.56 -6.13
C ALA A 16 -5.00 -16.19 -5.45
N ILE A 17 -6.15 -15.72 -4.93
CA ILE A 17 -6.23 -14.45 -4.19
C ILE A 17 -5.43 -14.55 -2.88
N GLU A 18 -5.61 -15.63 -2.11
CA GLU A 18 -4.89 -15.82 -0.84
C GLU A 18 -3.37 -15.80 -1.04
N VAL A 19 -2.87 -16.50 -2.06
CA VAL A 19 -1.43 -16.54 -2.38
C VAL A 19 -0.92 -15.17 -2.82
N ALA A 20 -1.68 -14.45 -3.65
CA ALA A 20 -1.28 -13.12 -4.11
C ALA A 20 -1.23 -12.12 -2.95
N VAL A 21 -2.24 -12.12 -2.08
CA VAL A 21 -2.31 -11.28 -0.87
C VAL A 21 -1.15 -11.61 0.08
N ALA A 22 -0.85 -12.89 0.31
CA ALA A 22 0.28 -13.30 1.15
C ALA A 22 1.65 -12.83 0.61
N ARG A 23 1.75 -12.57 -0.69
CA ARG A 23 2.96 -12.05 -1.36
C ARG A 23 2.93 -10.53 -1.54
N ALA A 24 1.89 -9.84 -1.07
CA ALA A 24 1.60 -8.44 -1.35
C ALA A 24 1.56 -8.11 -2.86
N ASP A 25 1.25 -9.10 -3.71
CA ASP A 25 1.03 -8.92 -5.14
C ASP A 25 -0.42 -8.45 -5.36
N TRP A 26 -0.66 -7.17 -5.09
CA TRP A 26 -2.01 -6.58 -5.13
C TRP A 26 -2.61 -6.58 -6.53
N SER A 27 -1.79 -6.47 -7.57
CA SER A 27 -2.26 -6.53 -8.96
C SER A 27 -2.80 -7.92 -9.31
N GLU A 28 -2.08 -8.98 -8.93
CA GLU A 28 -2.56 -10.34 -9.11
C GLU A 28 -3.78 -10.64 -8.24
N ALA A 29 -3.81 -10.16 -6.99
CA ALA A 29 -4.94 -10.34 -6.10
C ALA A 29 -6.23 -9.73 -6.69
N VAL A 30 -6.15 -8.52 -7.25
CA VAL A 30 -7.29 -7.87 -7.93
C VAL A 30 -7.70 -8.66 -9.17
N ARG A 31 -6.76 -9.05 -10.04
CA ARG A 31 -7.05 -9.82 -11.25
C ARG A 31 -7.77 -11.14 -10.92
N ALA A 32 -7.30 -11.86 -9.90
CA ALA A 32 -7.92 -13.10 -9.45
C ALA A 32 -9.31 -12.86 -8.83
N ALA A 33 -9.49 -11.77 -8.06
CA ALA A 33 -10.77 -11.38 -7.49
C ALA A 33 -11.82 -11.02 -8.58
N GLU A 34 -11.43 -10.30 -9.62
CA GLU A 34 -12.29 -9.97 -10.76
C GLU A 34 -12.71 -11.22 -11.54
N ALA A 35 -11.77 -12.14 -11.79
CA ALA A 35 -12.06 -13.42 -12.42
C ALA A 35 -13.06 -14.24 -11.58
N ARG A 36 -12.89 -14.29 -10.25
CA ARG A 36 -13.81 -14.97 -9.33
C ARG A 36 -15.17 -14.30 -9.27
N SER A 37 -15.21 -12.97 -9.25
CA SER A 37 -16.47 -12.22 -9.27
C SER A 37 -17.26 -12.53 -10.53
N THR A 38 -16.60 -12.47 -11.69
CA THR A 38 -17.20 -12.83 -12.98
C THR A 38 -17.74 -14.25 -12.96
N PHE A 39 -16.94 -15.20 -12.47
CA PHE A 39 -17.36 -16.60 -12.34
C PHE A 39 -18.61 -16.76 -11.47
N VAL A 40 -18.63 -16.16 -10.28
CA VAL A 40 -19.76 -16.21 -9.34
C VAL A 40 -21.02 -15.60 -9.96
N MET A 41 -20.90 -14.49 -10.70
CA MET A 41 -22.04 -13.84 -11.36
C MET A 41 -22.66 -14.69 -12.48
N THR A 42 -21.95 -15.69 -13.02
CA THR A 42 -22.51 -16.62 -14.01
C THR A 42 -23.26 -17.80 -13.41
N LEU A 43 -23.20 -17.99 -12.09
CA LEU A 43 -23.88 -19.09 -11.42
C LEU A 43 -25.39 -18.84 -11.35
N ALA A 44 -26.18 -19.87 -11.67
CA ALA A 44 -27.63 -19.83 -11.50
C ALA A 44 -28.01 -19.66 -10.01
N PRO A 45 -29.08 -18.94 -9.64
CA PRO A 45 -29.47 -18.74 -8.25
C PRO A 45 -29.78 -20.03 -7.48
N ASP A 46 -30.29 -21.06 -8.17
CA ASP A 46 -30.72 -22.34 -7.64
C ASP A 46 -29.60 -23.39 -7.61
N GLN A 47 -28.41 -22.98 -7.14
CA GLN A 47 -27.27 -23.90 -6.99
C GLN A 47 -27.58 -25.08 -6.05
N PRO A 48 -26.94 -26.23 -6.20
CA PRO A 48 -26.98 -27.30 -5.20
C PRO A 48 -26.38 -26.88 -3.85
N ASP A 49 -26.76 -27.58 -2.78
CA ASP A 49 -26.31 -27.27 -1.41
C ASP A 49 -24.79 -27.28 -1.25
N GLU A 50 -24.10 -28.23 -1.88
CA GLU A 50 -22.64 -28.32 -1.88
C GLU A 50 -21.95 -27.08 -2.47
N VAL A 51 -22.52 -26.49 -3.51
CA VAL A 51 -22.01 -25.27 -4.15
C VAL A 51 -22.30 -24.06 -3.26
N ARG A 52 -23.50 -23.98 -2.67
CA ARG A 52 -23.82 -22.94 -1.67
C ARG A 52 -22.84 -22.98 -0.48
N ALA A 53 -22.52 -24.18 0.00
CA ALA A 53 -21.55 -24.37 1.08
C ALA A 53 -20.14 -23.91 0.65
N ALA A 54 -19.73 -24.16 -0.59
CA ALA A 54 -18.46 -23.66 -1.12
C ALA A 54 -18.42 -22.13 -1.22
N ILE A 55 -19.51 -21.49 -1.66
CA ILE A 55 -19.65 -20.03 -1.68
C ILE A 55 -19.55 -19.47 -0.24
N GLY A 56 -20.15 -20.14 0.75
CA GLY A 56 -20.01 -19.75 2.15
C GLY A 56 -18.56 -19.77 2.64
N ARG A 57 -17.79 -20.82 2.31
CA ARG A 57 -16.35 -20.90 2.65
C ARG A 57 -15.51 -19.83 1.93
N MET A 58 -15.85 -19.53 0.68
CA MET A 58 -15.25 -18.43 -0.07
C MET A 58 -15.47 -17.09 0.65
N GLN A 59 -16.70 -16.81 1.11
CA GLN A 59 -17.02 -15.58 1.84
C GLN A 59 -16.27 -15.47 3.17
N GLU A 60 -16.13 -16.57 3.93
CA GLU A 60 -15.32 -16.60 5.15
C GLU A 60 -13.85 -16.27 4.83
N THR A 61 -13.34 -16.80 3.72
CA THR A 61 -11.99 -16.50 3.25
C THR A 61 -11.82 -15.03 2.87
N ASP A 62 -12.84 -14.41 2.26
CA ASP A 62 -12.82 -12.99 1.90
C ASP A 62 -12.74 -12.07 3.12
N ILE A 63 -13.41 -12.44 4.22
CA ILE A 63 -13.30 -11.74 5.50
C ILE A 63 -11.85 -11.78 5.99
N ARG A 64 -11.23 -12.96 5.98
CA ARG A 64 -9.84 -13.14 6.41
C ARG A 64 -8.84 -12.41 5.52
N ILE A 65 -9.03 -12.44 4.20
CA ILE A 65 -8.24 -11.65 3.24
C ILE A 65 -8.36 -10.15 3.54
N SER A 66 -9.56 -9.67 3.85
CA SER A 66 -9.81 -8.25 4.15
C SER A 66 -9.07 -7.79 5.40
N ILE A 67 -8.96 -8.65 6.42
CA ILE A 67 -8.16 -8.39 7.63
C ILE A 67 -6.68 -8.22 7.26
N VAL A 68 -6.11 -9.19 6.53
CA VAL A 68 -4.69 -9.16 6.12
C VAL A 68 -4.38 -7.94 5.23
N ALA A 69 -5.26 -7.63 4.28
CA ALA A 69 -5.10 -6.47 3.41
C ALA A 69 -5.13 -5.16 4.23
N ARG A 70 -6.03 -5.05 5.21
CA ARG A 70 -6.11 -3.89 6.11
C ARG A 70 -4.84 -3.76 6.95
N GLU A 71 -4.36 -4.84 7.55
CA GLU A 71 -3.14 -4.84 8.36
C GLU A 71 -1.93 -4.40 7.51
N THR A 72 -1.83 -4.92 6.29
CA THR A 72 -0.75 -4.54 5.37
C THR A 72 -0.83 -3.07 4.97
N LEU A 73 -2.04 -2.56 4.68
CA LEU A 73 -2.26 -1.15 4.38
C LEU A 73 -1.85 -0.25 5.54
N VAL A 74 -2.22 -0.61 6.78
CA VAL A 74 -1.84 0.14 7.97
C VAL A 74 -0.32 0.20 8.12
N ALA A 75 0.38 -0.93 7.96
CA ALA A 75 1.83 -0.99 8.01
C ALA A 75 2.48 -0.05 6.96
N LEU A 76 2.06 -0.15 5.70
CA LEU A 76 2.59 0.67 4.61
C LEU A 76 2.36 2.17 4.81
N VAL A 77 1.17 2.55 5.30
CA VAL A 77 0.87 3.96 5.62
C VAL A 77 1.75 4.47 6.75
N THR A 78 1.93 3.67 7.80
CA THR A 78 2.81 4.02 8.93
C THR A 78 4.26 4.18 8.48
N GLU A 79 4.78 3.23 7.70
CA GLU A 79 6.13 3.29 7.14
C GLU A 79 6.33 4.51 6.24
N GLY A 80 5.38 4.78 5.33
CA GLY A 80 5.42 5.94 4.45
C GLY A 80 5.38 7.27 5.22
N TRP A 81 4.64 7.33 6.33
CA TRP A 81 4.63 8.49 7.22
C TRP A 81 5.96 8.70 7.92
N ILE A 82 6.55 7.64 8.49
CA ILE A 82 7.86 7.68 9.14
C ILE A 82 8.93 8.15 8.15
N ALA A 83 8.96 7.57 6.94
CA ALA A 83 9.92 7.95 5.90
C ALA A 83 9.81 9.44 5.53
N ARG A 84 8.59 9.96 5.39
CA ARG A 84 8.34 11.37 5.04
C ARG A 84 8.75 12.34 6.15
N CYS A 85 8.43 12.02 7.41
CA CYS A 85 8.79 12.84 8.56
C CYS A 85 10.31 12.79 8.83
N GLY A 86 10.92 11.60 8.73
CA GLY A 86 12.36 11.40 8.85
C GLY A 86 13.16 12.15 7.79
N ALA A 87 12.66 12.18 6.54
CA ALA A 87 13.30 12.92 5.44
C ALA A 87 13.18 14.45 5.54
N ARG A 88 12.20 14.99 6.29
CA ARG A 88 12.04 16.44 6.50
C ARG A 88 13.09 17.04 7.45
N LEU A 89 13.56 16.27 8.43
CA LEU A 89 14.53 16.73 9.43
C LEU A 89 15.92 17.09 8.84
N PRO A 90 16.54 16.29 7.95
CA PRO A 90 17.84 16.66 7.37
C PRO A 90 17.78 17.83 6.38
N THR A 91 16.64 18.06 5.71
CA THR A 91 16.50 19.18 4.77
C THR A 91 16.43 20.55 5.44
N HIS A 92 15.79 20.66 6.62
CA HIS A 92 15.77 21.93 7.36
C HIS A 92 17.12 22.24 8.03
N ALA A 93 17.87 21.21 8.45
CA ALA A 93 19.22 21.39 9.01
C ALA A 93 20.24 21.88 7.95
N LEU A 94 20.08 21.50 6.69
CA LEU A 94 20.91 21.99 5.57
C LEU A 94 20.54 23.43 5.13
N ALA A 95 19.27 23.83 5.25
CA ALA A 95 18.81 25.19 4.97
C ALA A 95 19.22 26.20 6.06
N ALA A 96 19.52 25.72 7.28
CA ALA A 96 19.90 26.54 8.43
C ALA A 96 21.43 26.72 8.59
N LYS A 97 22.22 26.61 7.51
CA LYS A 97 23.62 27.03 7.54
C LYS A 97 23.67 28.55 7.28
N PRO A 98 23.89 29.40 8.30
CA PRO A 98 24.08 30.82 8.05
C PRO A 98 25.35 31.01 7.21
N MET A 99 25.26 31.82 6.15
CA MET A 99 26.44 32.39 5.51
C MET A 99 27.20 33.14 6.60
N SER A 100 28.37 32.63 6.95
CA SER A 100 29.31 33.30 7.85
C SER A 100 29.71 34.64 7.21
N PRO A 101 29.56 35.78 7.88
CA PRO A 101 30.19 37.02 7.48
C PRO A 101 31.69 36.85 7.77
N GLY A 102 32.44 36.46 6.74
CA GLY A 102 33.90 36.47 6.78
C GLY A 102 34.38 37.90 6.99
N ALA A 103 35.07 38.12 8.10
CA ALA A 103 35.87 39.30 8.34
C ALA A 103 36.98 39.40 7.29
N ASP A 104 36.96 40.49 6.52
CA ASP A 104 38.06 41.20 5.86
C ASP A 104 37.36 42.42 5.20
N ALA A 105 37.67 43.70 5.44
CA ALA A 105 38.98 44.29 5.58
C ALA A 105 38.95 45.54 6.47
N VAL A 106 40.04 45.65 7.20
CA VAL A 106 40.53 46.74 8.02
C VAL A 106 40.71 48.04 7.22
N ALA A 107 40.39 49.15 7.90
CA ALA A 107 40.91 50.51 7.72
C ALA A 107 40.59 51.28 6.43
N SER A 108 39.77 52.32 6.58
CA SER A 108 40.12 53.62 5.99
C SER A 108 40.02 54.69 7.07
N ARG A 109 41.19 55.16 7.51
CA ARG A 109 41.37 56.22 8.50
C ARG A 109 40.96 57.55 7.88
N ASN A 110 40.08 58.29 8.54
CA ASN A 110 40.01 59.74 8.38
C ASN A 110 41.30 60.37 8.94
N PRO A 111 41.82 61.41 8.28
CA PRO A 111 42.34 62.56 8.99
C PRO A 111 41.65 63.85 8.54
N SER A 112 41.25 64.64 9.52
CA SER A 112 40.70 65.99 9.36
C SER A 112 41.80 67.06 9.32
N PHE A 113 41.47 68.18 8.64
CA PHE A 113 42.00 69.57 8.72
C PHE A 113 43.26 69.96 7.90
N PRO A 114 43.53 71.27 7.69
CA PRO A 114 42.66 72.41 7.33
C PRO A 114 43.23 73.29 6.18
N ALA A 115 42.44 74.24 5.65
CA ALA A 115 42.90 75.57 5.19
C ALA A 115 41.71 76.53 5.16
#